data_AF-A0A523DEN9-F1
#
_entry.id   AF-A0A523DEN9-F1
#
_cell.length_a   1.000
_cell.length_b   1.000
_cell.length_c   1.000
_cell.angle_alpha   90.00
_cell.angle_beta   90.00
_cell.angle_gamma   90.00
#
_symmetry.space_group_name_H-M   'P 1'
#
loop_
_entity.id
_entity.type
_entity.pdbx_description
1 polymer ?
#
loop_
_entity_poly.entity_id
_entity_poly.type
_entity_poly.pdbx_seq_one_letter_code
_entity_poly.pdbx_strand_id
1 'polypeptide(L)'
;MQPRLRTKTMRWGVAAGGAIGVALVPLVVLSAPTVVTAQTAEMEQGKRLYESQCGSCHGPLGNGGRGANLAQPRLRRASDDQALFNIIRRGIPGTEMPGSPLTPRQVSSIAAYVKTLGRVEPEDIPGDARRGAAVFAALDCARCHTLGGRGGIVGPGLDDIGARRSAAHLREALLDPEASVPSGFLQLRVVTKDGRALTGFRVNEDAFSIQFRDLSGRLHSFWKYELDVLEQQWQRSPMGSYAARLTSEQTDDLVAYLVSLKGAQ
;
A
#
# COMPACT_ATOMS: atom_id res chain seq x y z
N MET A 1 -19.06 4.39 100.82
CA MET A 1 -20.50 4.66 100.99
C MET A 1 -21.06 5.18 99.67
N GLN A 2 -21.72 4.32 98.88
CA GLN A 2 -22.54 4.76 97.74
C GLN A 2 -23.93 5.17 98.24
N PRO A 3 -24.56 6.16 97.61
CA PRO A 3 -25.92 5.94 97.09
C PRO A 3 -26.15 6.68 95.75
N ARG A 4 -26.61 5.99 94.70
CA ARG A 4 -28.02 5.77 94.30
C ARG A 4 -28.27 6.41 92.93
N LEU A 5 -28.30 5.56 91.91
CA LEU A 5 -28.78 5.82 90.56
C LEU A 5 -30.27 6.20 90.61
N ARG A 6 -30.65 7.26 89.89
CA ARG A 6 -32.04 7.62 89.60
C ARG A 6 -32.36 7.20 88.16
N THR A 7 -33.20 6.19 88.03
CA THR A 7 -33.84 5.80 86.78
C THR A 7 -34.95 6.80 86.45
N LYS A 8 -34.98 7.32 85.22
CA LYS A 8 -36.11 8.10 84.71
C LYS A 8 -36.71 7.37 83.52
N THR A 9 -37.99 7.14 83.64
CA THR A 9 -38.85 6.29 82.82
C THR A 9 -39.09 6.86 81.42
N MET A 10 -39.03 5.96 80.44
CA MET A 10 -39.43 6.13 79.04
C MET A 10 -40.94 6.44 78.96
N ARG A 11 -41.32 7.51 78.26
CA ARG A 11 -42.69 7.72 77.77
C ARG A 11 -42.71 7.48 76.27
N TRP A 12 -43.53 6.53 75.86
CA TRP A 12 -43.79 6.17 74.47
C TRP A 12 -44.80 7.14 73.89
N GLY A 13 -44.39 7.89 72.86
CA GLY A 13 -45.28 8.69 72.04
C GLY A 13 -45.59 7.94 70.75
N VAL A 14 -46.83 7.47 70.61
CA VAL A 14 -47.38 6.93 69.37
C VAL A 14 -47.68 8.12 68.45
N ALA A 15 -46.97 8.22 67.33
CA ALA A 15 -47.29 9.15 66.25
C ALA A 15 -47.71 8.34 65.01
N ALA A 16 -48.87 8.72 64.48
CA ALA A 16 -49.61 8.06 63.42
C ALA A 16 -48.95 8.18 62.03
N GLY A 17 -49.16 7.13 61.23
CA GLY A 17 -49.43 7.16 59.80
C GLY A 17 -48.71 8.18 58.91
N GLY A 18 -47.68 7.72 58.20
CA GLY A 18 -47.14 8.39 57.01
C GLY A 18 -46.92 7.36 55.91
N ALA A 19 -47.55 7.58 54.76
CA ALA A 19 -47.60 6.68 53.61
C ALA A 19 -46.21 6.24 53.12
N ILE A 20 -46.04 4.93 52.90
CA ILE A 20 -44.90 4.37 52.16
C ILE A 20 -45.11 4.75 50.69
N GLY A 21 -44.56 5.89 50.29
CA GLY A 21 -44.41 6.23 48.88
C GLY A 21 -43.40 5.27 48.26
N VAL A 22 -43.89 4.29 47.50
CA VAL A 22 -43.06 3.53 46.57
C VAL A 22 -42.60 4.53 45.51
N ALA A 23 -41.41 5.10 45.70
CA ALA A 23 -40.73 5.85 44.67
C ALA A 23 -40.37 4.86 43.55
N LEU A 24 -41.22 4.81 42.52
CA LEU A 24 -40.86 4.27 41.22
C LEU A 24 -39.69 5.11 40.69
N VAL A 25 -38.47 4.67 40.99
CA VAL A 25 -37.28 5.16 40.29
C VAL A 25 -37.44 4.67 38.85
N PRO A 26 -37.62 5.55 37.84
CA PRO A 26 -37.67 5.09 36.47
C PRO A 26 -36.33 4.43 36.17
N LEU A 27 -36.38 3.14 35.82
CA LEU A 27 -35.23 2.40 35.34
C LEU A 27 -34.87 3.01 33.97
N VAL A 28 -34.05 4.06 33.97
CA VAL A 28 -33.48 4.62 32.76
C VAL A 28 -32.46 3.60 32.27
N VAL A 29 -32.88 2.74 31.34
CA VAL A 29 -31.99 1.84 30.61
C VAL A 29 -31.12 2.73 29.73
N LEU A 30 -29.94 3.08 30.24
CA LEU A 30 -28.92 3.81 29.50
C LEU A 30 -28.42 2.89 28.38
N SER A 31 -29.04 3.01 27.21
CA SER A 31 -28.66 2.26 26.02
C SER A 31 -27.33 2.83 25.52
N ALA A 32 -26.21 2.24 25.95
CA ALA A 32 -24.91 2.52 25.36
C ALA A 32 -24.93 2.15 23.85
N PRO A 33 -24.15 2.83 23.01
CA PRO A 33 -24.40 2.89 21.58
C PRO A 33 -23.93 1.61 20.89
N THR A 34 -24.87 0.71 20.59
CA THR A 34 -24.66 -0.50 19.77
C THR A 34 -24.04 -0.22 18.40
N VAL A 35 -24.21 1.00 17.89
CA VAL A 35 -23.67 1.45 16.60
C VAL A 35 -22.15 1.69 16.66
N VAL A 36 -21.63 2.24 17.76
CA VAL A 36 -20.20 2.55 17.88
C VAL A 36 -19.38 1.27 18.04
N THR A 37 -19.90 0.29 18.78
CA THR A 37 -19.23 -1.01 18.99
C THR A 37 -19.22 -1.87 17.72
N ALA A 38 -20.28 -1.80 16.91
CA ALA A 38 -20.33 -2.48 15.61
C ALA A 38 -19.34 -1.86 14.61
N GLN A 39 -19.22 -0.52 14.60
CA GLN A 39 -18.32 0.20 13.70
C GLN A 39 -16.84 -0.06 14.04
N THR A 40 -16.47 -0.12 15.32
CA THR A 40 -15.10 -0.47 15.71
C THR A 40 -14.76 -1.93 15.41
N ALA A 41 -15.70 -2.85 15.60
CA ALA A 41 -15.51 -4.26 15.25
C ALA A 41 -15.34 -4.50 13.74
N GLU A 42 -16.11 -3.78 12.91
CA GLU A 42 -16.00 -3.83 11.45
C GLU A 42 -14.66 -3.25 10.96
N MET A 43 -14.19 -2.16 11.59
CA MET A 43 -12.89 -1.57 11.31
C MET A 43 -11.73 -2.52 11.66
N GLU A 44 -11.79 -3.19 12.81
CA GLU A 44 -10.75 -4.18 13.19
C GLU A 44 -10.79 -5.44 12.33
N GLN A 45 -11.98 -5.87 11.88
CA GLN A 45 -12.08 -6.93 10.88
C GLN A 45 -11.45 -6.49 9.56
N GLY A 46 -11.76 -5.28 9.10
CA GLY A 46 -11.18 -4.68 7.89
C GLY A 46 -9.66 -4.62 7.95
N LYS A 47 -9.10 -4.18 9.08
CA LYS A 47 -7.66 -4.14 9.33
C LYS A 47 -7.00 -5.52 9.21
N ARG A 48 -7.50 -6.53 9.92
CA ARG A 48 -6.93 -7.90 9.88
C ARG A 48 -7.00 -8.51 8.48
N LEU A 49 -8.11 -8.30 7.79
CA LEU A 49 -8.27 -8.78 6.41
C LEU A 49 -7.31 -8.06 5.46
N TYR A 50 -7.16 -6.75 5.61
CA TYR A 50 -6.21 -5.97 4.83
C TYR A 50 -4.77 -6.43 5.07
N GLU A 51 -4.33 -6.55 6.31
CA GLU A 51 -2.95 -6.96 6.65
C GLU A 51 -2.61 -8.34 6.07
N SER A 52 -3.56 -9.28 6.13
CA SER A 52 -3.35 -10.66 5.63
C SER A 52 -3.48 -10.82 4.11
N GLN A 53 -4.33 -10.04 3.45
CA GLN A 53 -4.65 -10.23 2.02
C GLN A 53 -4.04 -9.16 1.10
N CYS A 54 -3.78 -7.95 1.62
CA CYS A 54 -3.38 -6.79 0.84
C CYS A 54 -2.01 -6.23 1.26
N GLY A 55 -1.65 -6.39 2.54
CA GLY A 55 -0.44 -5.82 3.14
C GLY A 55 0.86 -6.27 2.49
N SER A 56 0.92 -7.50 1.95
CA SER A 56 2.10 -8.00 1.23
C SER A 56 2.45 -7.20 -0.03
N CYS A 57 1.45 -6.57 -0.66
CA CYS A 57 1.66 -5.73 -1.84
C CYS A 57 1.59 -4.24 -1.51
N HIS A 58 0.61 -3.82 -0.72
CA HIS A 58 0.34 -2.41 -0.44
C HIS A 58 1.03 -1.90 0.83
N GLY A 59 1.81 -2.74 1.52
CA GLY A 59 2.40 -2.44 2.81
C GLY A 59 1.38 -2.58 3.96
N PRO A 60 1.81 -2.98 5.16
CA PRO A 60 0.93 -3.19 6.31
C PRO A 60 0.18 -1.90 6.73
N LEU A 61 0.79 -0.73 6.47
CA LEU A 61 0.20 0.58 6.73
C LEU A 61 -0.39 1.24 5.48
N GLY A 62 -0.46 0.53 4.35
CA GLY A 62 -0.89 1.13 3.08
C GLY A 62 0.10 2.08 2.44
N ASN A 63 1.32 2.19 2.96
CA ASN A 63 2.36 3.08 2.42
C ASN A 63 2.85 2.69 1.02
N GLY A 64 2.42 1.55 0.50
CA GLY A 64 2.76 1.04 -0.83
C GLY A 64 3.97 0.10 -0.82
N GLY A 65 4.17 -0.53 -1.97
CA GLY A 65 5.21 -1.52 -2.20
C GLY A 65 5.13 -1.97 -3.65
N ARG A 66 5.04 -3.29 -3.89
CA ARG A 66 4.63 -3.84 -5.18
C ARG A 66 3.29 -3.25 -5.65
N GLY A 67 2.33 -3.16 -4.73
CA GLY A 67 1.05 -2.47 -4.87
C GLY A 67 1.15 -0.96 -4.62
N ALA A 68 0.14 -0.21 -5.05
CA ALA A 68 0.11 1.25 -4.91
C ALA A 68 0.06 1.71 -3.44
N ASN A 69 0.58 2.90 -3.16
CA ASN A 69 0.38 3.59 -1.89
C ASN A 69 -1.11 3.96 -1.71
N LEU A 70 -1.74 3.39 -0.69
CA LEU A 70 -3.12 3.62 -0.25
C LEU A 70 -3.21 4.58 0.95
N ALA A 71 -2.09 4.90 1.60
CA ALA A 71 -1.97 5.89 2.67
C ALA A 71 -1.98 7.31 2.10
N GLN A 72 -3.05 7.62 1.34
CA GLN A 72 -3.24 8.91 0.69
C GLN A 72 -4.64 9.45 0.99
N PRO A 73 -4.79 10.78 1.17
CA PRO A 73 -6.10 11.39 1.39
C PRO A 73 -7.08 11.15 0.24
N ARG A 74 -6.57 10.96 -0.98
CA ARG A 74 -7.35 10.67 -2.19
C ARG A 74 -6.70 9.54 -2.97
N LEU A 75 -7.47 8.52 -3.32
CA LEU A 75 -7.02 7.39 -4.11
C LEU A 75 -7.22 7.67 -5.59
N ARG A 76 -6.15 7.74 -6.38
CA ARG A 76 -6.21 8.13 -7.81
C ARG A 76 -7.19 7.30 -8.67
N ARG A 77 -7.35 6.01 -8.36
CA ARG A 77 -8.22 5.10 -9.14
C ARG A 77 -9.61 4.91 -8.55
N ALA A 78 -9.86 5.36 -7.31
CA ALA A 78 -11.15 5.21 -6.64
C ALA A 78 -11.75 6.58 -6.37
N SER A 79 -12.72 6.98 -7.20
CA SER A 79 -13.46 8.25 -7.08
C SER A 79 -14.34 8.31 -5.83
N ASP A 80 -14.82 7.16 -5.38
CA ASP A 80 -15.81 7.00 -4.32
C ASP A 80 -15.73 5.58 -3.71
N ASP A 81 -16.56 5.34 -2.70
CA ASP A 81 -16.60 4.08 -1.95
C ASP A 81 -17.01 2.89 -2.81
N GLN A 82 -17.90 3.10 -3.79
CA GLN A 82 -18.36 2.04 -4.68
C GLN A 82 -17.26 1.67 -5.69
N ALA A 83 -16.53 2.66 -6.19
CA ALA A 83 -15.35 2.46 -7.03
C ALA A 83 -14.27 1.69 -6.26
N LEU A 84 -13.98 2.07 -5.01
CA LEU A 84 -13.04 1.34 -4.15
C LEU A 84 -13.48 -0.11 -3.92
N PHE A 85 -14.75 -0.33 -3.58
CA PHE A 85 -15.32 -1.66 -3.41
C PHE A 85 -15.15 -2.51 -4.67
N ASN A 86 -15.49 -1.96 -5.83
CA ASN A 86 -15.41 -2.65 -7.12
C ASN A 86 -13.96 -3.01 -7.48
N ILE A 87 -13.01 -2.11 -7.21
CA ILE A 87 -11.58 -2.36 -7.42
C ILE A 87 -11.09 -3.51 -6.53
N ILE A 88 -11.44 -3.51 -5.25
CA ILE A 88 -11.04 -4.60 -4.33
C ILE A 88 -11.67 -5.93 -4.76
N ARG A 89 -12.94 -5.91 -5.19
CA ARG A 89 -13.67 -7.14 -5.56
C ARG A 89 -13.22 -7.71 -6.90
N ARG A 90 -12.99 -6.87 -7.91
CA ARG A 90 -12.72 -7.30 -9.30
C ARG A 90 -11.25 -7.24 -9.69
N GLY A 91 -10.42 -6.54 -8.91
CA GLY A 91 -9.05 -6.22 -9.27
C GLY A 91 -8.99 -5.12 -10.34
N ILE A 92 -7.79 -4.87 -10.85
CA ILE A 92 -7.57 -3.90 -11.92
C ILE A 92 -7.04 -4.67 -13.15
N PRO A 93 -7.83 -4.79 -14.24
CA PRO A 93 -7.41 -5.45 -15.45
C PRO A 93 -6.08 -4.89 -15.99
N GLY A 94 -5.20 -5.78 -16.47
CA GLY A 94 -3.88 -5.40 -16.99
C GLY A 94 -2.86 -5.01 -15.91
N THR A 95 -3.14 -5.30 -14.62
CA THR A 95 -2.20 -5.09 -13.52
C THR A 95 -2.07 -6.34 -12.65
N GLU A 96 -1.14 -6.31 -11.70
CA GLU A 96 -0.96 -7.37 -10.70
C GLU A 96 -2.02 -7.36 -9.60
N MET A 97 -2.88 -6.34 -9.52
CA MET A 97 -3.91 -6.24 -8.49
C MET A 97 -5.07 -7.21 -8.79
N PRO A 98 -5.19 -8.33 -8.04
CA PRO A 98 -6.17 -9.36 -8.35
C PRO A 98 -7.55 -8.99 -7.82
N GLY A 99 -8.59 -9.66 -8.32
CA GLY A 99 -9.90 -9.64 -7.67
C GLY A 99 -9.88 -10.43 -6.37
N SER A 100 -10.50 -9.89 -5.33
CA SER A 100 -10.60 -10.57 -4.03
C SER A 100 -11.70 -11.63 -4.03
N PRO A 101 -11.43 -12.87 -3.57
CA PRO A 101 -12.45 -13.91 -3.42
C PRO A 101 -13.41 -13.66 -2.23
N LEU A 102 -13.12 -12.66 -1.40
CA LEU A 102 -13.86 -12.36 -0.18
C LEU A 102 -15.33 -12.00 -0.42
N THR A 103 -16.14 -12.17 0.63
CA THR A 103 -17.56 -11.79 0.59
C THR A 103 -17.74 -10.28 0.46
N PRO A 104 -18.88 -9.79 -0.07
CA PRO A 104 -19.16 -8.36 -0.15
C PRO A 104 -18.98 -7.63 1.18
N ARG A 105 -19.44 -8.21 2.30
CA ARG A 105 -19.27 -7.60 3.62
C ARG A 105 -17.78 -7.43 3.98
N GLN A 106 -16.97 -8.46 3.77
CA GLN A 106 -15.53 -8.39 4.05
C GLN A 106 -14.82 -7.36 3.17
N VAL A 107 -15.21 -7.24 1.89
CA VAL A 107 -14.68 -6.22 0.99
C VAL A 107 -15.06 -4.82 1.49
N SER A 108 -16.29 -4.60 1.94
CA SER A 108 -16.71 -3.33 2.54
C SER A 108 -15.91 -2.99 3.80
N SER A 109 -15.64 -3.97 4.67
CA SER A 109 -14.80 -3.76 5.86
C SER A 109 -13.37 -3.35 5.49
N ILE A 110 -12.78 -3.98 4.47
CA ILE A 110 -11.46 -3.59 3.95
C ILE A 110 -11.52 -2.17 3.37
N ALA A 111 -12.53 -1.85 2.56
CA ALA A 111 -12.68 -0.52 1.97
C ALA A 111 -12.78 0.57 3.04
N ALA A 112 -13.55 0.33 4.12
CA ALA A 112 -13.65 1.22 5.26
C ALA A 112 -12.29 1.42 5.95
N TYR A 113 -11.52 0.35 6.16
CA TYR A 113 -10.18 0.43 6.72
C TYR A 113 -9.22 1.21 5.82
N VAL A 114 -9.20 0.93 4.52
CA VAL A 114 -8.33 1.63 3.54
C VAL A 114 -8.55 3.14 3.58
N LYS A 115 -9.80 3.61 3.74
CA LYS A 115 -10.10 5.04 3.88
C LYS A 115 -9.47 5.70 5.11
N THR A 116 -9.12 4.93 6.13
CA THR A 116 -8.41 5.47 7.31
C THR A 116 -6.90 5.58 7.11
N LEU A 117 -6.32 4.83 6.16
CA LEU A 117 -4.89 4.85 5.89
C LEU A 117 -4.42 6.22 5.35
N GLY A 118 -5.28 6.94 4.64
CA GLY A 118 -5.00 8.29 4.15
C GLY A 118 -4.86 9.37 5.22
N ARG A 119 -5.03 9.02 6.50
CA ARG A 119 -4.83 9.89 7.66
C ARG A 119 -3.51 9.62 8.39
N VAL A 120 -2.72 8.64 7.93
CA VAL A 120 -1.39 8.36 8.46
C VAL A 120 -0.46 9.48 8.02
N GLU A 121 0.27 10.07 8.98
CA GLU A 121 1.28 11.09 8.69
C GLU A 121 2.32 10.56 7.69
N PRO A 122 2.84 11.41 6.79
CA PRO A 122 3.91 11.01 5.89
C PRO A 122 5.08 10.39 6.66
N GLU A 123 5.62 9.30 6.12
CA GLU A 123 6.83 8.66 6.65
C GLU A 123 7.96 9.70 6.71
N ASP A 124 8.69 9.74 7.83
CA ASP A 124 9.89 10.57 7.95
C ASP A 124 10.99 9.94 7.08
N ILE A 125 11.40 10.64 6.03
CA ILE A 125 12.37 10.13 5.07
C ILE A 125 13.73 10.72 5.37
N PRO A 126 14.71 9.91 5.80
CA PRO A 126 16.07 10.40 5.97
C PRO A 126 16.65 10.81 4.61
N GLY A 127 17.52 11.82 4.62
CA GLY A 127 18.25 12.29 3.44
C GLY A 127 17.78 13.65 2.90
N ASP A 128 18.55 14.19 1.96
CA ASP A 128 18.32 15.46 1.29
C ASP A 128 17.97 15.22 -0.20
N ALA A 129 16.76 15.60 -0.59
CA ALA A 129 16.26 15.42 -1.95
C ALA A 129 17.09 16.15 -3.02
N ARG A 130 17.77 17.26 -2.69
CA ARG A 130 18.64 17.97 -3.65
C ARG A 130 19.93 17.19 -3.88
N ARG A 131 20.52 16.63 -2.82
CA ARG A 131 21.67 15.72 -2.96
C ARG A 131 21.28 14.46 -3.70
N GLY A 132 20.07 13.93 -3.44
CA GLY A 132 19.52 12.79 -4.16
C GLY A 132 19.34 13.03 -5.65
N ALA A 133 18.90 14.23 -6.04
CA ALA A 133 18.83 14.62 -7.45
C ALA A 133 20.21 14.61 -8.12
N ALA A 134 21.26 15.03 -7.39
CA ALA A 134 22.63 14.98 -7.89
C ALA A 134 23.12 13.52 -8.03
N VAL A 135 22.81 12.64 -7.08
CA VAL A 135 23.11 11.19 -7.17
C VAL A 135 22.39 10.56 -8.37
N PHE A 136 21.11 10.86 -8.57
CA PHE A 136 20.33 10.39 -9.71
C PHE A 136 20.97 10.76 -11.06
N ALA A 137 21.44 12.01 -11.18
CA ALA A 137 22.13 12.48 -12.37
C ALA A 137 23.51 11.82 -12.53
N ALA A 138 24.30 11.71 -11.45
CA ALA A 138 25.64 11.13 -11.48
C ALA A 138 25.64 9.64 -11.85
N LEU A 139 24.60 8.90 -11.47
CA LEU A 139 24.42 7.49 -11.82
C LEU A 139 23.72 7.27 -13.17
N ASP A 140 23.42 8.34 -13.90
CA ASP A 140 22.74 8.31 -15.20
C ASP A 140 21.42 7.52 -15.17
N CYS A 141 20.65 7.65 -14.08
CA CYS A 141 19.38 6.95 -13.91
C CYS A 141 18.38 7.29 -15.04
N ALA A 142 18.49 8.51 -15.58
CA ALA A 142 17.71 8.98 -16.72
C ALA A 142 17.94 8.20 -18.02
N ARG A 143 19.06 7.46 -18.16
CA ARG A 143 19.29 6.59 -19.33
C ARG A 143 18.21 5.52 -19.49
N CYS A 144 17.69 5.02 -18.37
CA CYS A 144 16.68 3.97 -18.38
C CYS A 144 15.29 4.47 -18.00
N HIS A 145 15.21 5.46 -17.10
CA HIS A 145 13.95 5.95 -16.56
C HIS A 145 13.50 7.26 -17.22
N THR A 146 12.18 7.36 -17.46
CA THR A 146 11.55 8.62 -17.88
C THR A 146 11.22 9.48 -16.65
N LEU A 147 11.54 10.77 -16.73
CA LEU A 147 11.16 11.80 -15.77
C LEU A 147 10.91 13.13 -16.51
N GLY A 148 9.74 13.74 -16.32
CA GLY A 148 9.34 14.97 -16.99
C GLY A 148 9.27 14.82 -18.52
N GLY A 149 8.91 13.63 -19.01
CA GLY A 149 8.89 13.29 -20.43
C GLY A 149 10.28 13.15 -21.08
N ARG A 150 11.36 13.12 -20.29
CA ARG A 150 12.74 12.94 -20.76
C ARG A 150 13.36 11.68 -20.17
N GLY A 151 14.32 11.08 -20.88
CA GLY A 151 15.05 9.90 -20.43
C GLY A 151 14.68 8.62 -21.19
N GLY A 152 15.02 7.48 -20.60
CA GLY A 152 14.83 6.16 -21.19
C GLY A 152 13.43 5.58 -20.99
N ILE A 153 13.11 4.57 -21.80
CA ILE A 153 11.84 3.83 -21.79
C ILE A 153 12.00 2.36 -21.37
N VAL A 154 13.18 2.02 -20.86
CA VAL A 154 13.54 0.65 -20.43
C VAL A 154 13.01 0.42 -19.02
N GLY A 155 13.17 1.40 -18.13
CA GLY A 155 12.60 1.42 -16.79
C GLY A 155 11.25 2.12 -16.74
N PRO A 156 10.48 1.96 -15.65
CA PRO A 156 9.22 2.67 -15.45
C PRO A 156 9.45 4.18 -15.34
N GLY A 157 8.42 4.95 -15.73
CA GLY A 157 8.37 6.39 -15.48
C GLY A 157 8.35 6.71 -13.98
N LEU A 158 9.04 7.79 -13.61
CA LEU A 158 9.30 8.17 -12.22
C LEU A 158 8.56 9.44 -11.77
N ASP A 159 7.81 10.11 -12.65
CA ASP A 159 7.16 11.40 -12.39
C ASP A 159 6.35 11.46 -11.08
N ASP A 160 5.63 10.38 -10.78
CA ASP A 160 4.74 10.23 -9.63
C ASP A 160 5.17 9.07 -8.71
N ILE A 161 6.44 8.64 -8.77
CA ILE A 161 6.88 7.43 -8.08
C ILE A 161 6.76 7.53 -6.56
N GLY A 162 7.05 8.69 -5.98
CA GLY A 162 6.91 8.97 -4.54
C GLY A 162 5.46 9.06 -4.07
N ALA A 163 4.52 9.29 -4.99
CA ALA A 163 3.10 9.11 -4.70
C ALA A 163 2.67 7.65 -4.83
N ARG A 164 3.38 6.80 -5.58
CA ARG A 164 2.97 5.41 -5.80
C ARG A 164 3.60 4.41 -4.84
N ARG A 165 4.78 4.70 -4.30
CA ARG A 165 5.64 3.76 -3.58
C ARG A 165 6.10 4.34 -2.24
N SER A 166 6.30 3.46 -1.26
CA SER A 166 6.92 3.81 0.02
C SER A 166 8.42 4.02 -0.14
N ALA A 167 9.04 4.74 0.80
CA ALA A 167 10.50 4.88 0.82
C ALA A 167 11.20 3.53 1.00
N ALA A 168 10.66 2.67 1.86
CA ALA A 168 11.16 1.31 2.05
C ALA A 168 11.21 0.51 0.73
N HIS A 169 10.14 0.57 -0.08
CA HIS A 169 10.13 -0.13 -1.36
C HIS A 169 11.06 0.49 -2.40
N LEU A 170 11.20 1.82 -2.41
CA LEU A 170 12.18 2.47 -3.30
C LEU A 170 13.61 2.10 -2.93
N ARG A 171 13.91 2.00 -1.62
CA ARG A 171 15.19 1.52 -1.12
C ARG A 171 15.45 0.06 -1.52
N GLU A 172 14.46 -0.82 -1.33
CA GLU A 172 14.54 -2.22 -1.77
C GLU A 172 14.79 -2.31 -3.28
N ALA A 173 14.03 -1.57 -4.10
CA ALA A 173 14.22 -1.59 -5.54
C ALA A 173 15.64 -1.16 -5.96
N LEU A 174 16.27 -0.21 -5.26
CA LEU A 174 17.64 0.22 -5.56
C LEU A 174 18.70 -0.80 -5.14
N LEU A 175 18.52 -1.43 -3.99
CA LEU A 175 19.53 -2.31 -3.38
C LEU A 175 19.36 -3.78 -3.80
N ASP A 176 18.13 -4.23 -4.03
CA ASP A 176 17.76 -5.57 -4.45
C ASP A 176 16.59 -5.53 -5.48
N PRO A 177 16.85 -5.09 -6.72
CA PRO A 177 15.82 -4.98 -7.75
C PRO A 177 15.23 -6.33 -8.21
N GLU A 178 15.92 -7.44 -7.97
CA GLU A 178 15.45 -8.78 -8.34
C GLU A 178 14.44 -9.34 -7.31
N ALA A 179 14.41 -8.82 -6.08
CA ALA A 179 13.47 -9.24 -5.04
C ALA A 179 11.99 -9.09 -5.46
N SER A 180 11.69 -8.09 -6.30
CA SER A 180 10.33 -7.83 -6.78
C SER A 180 10.31 -7.22 -8.18
N VAL A 181 10.55 -8.04 -9.21
CA VAL A 181 10.37 -7.63 -10.62
C VAL A 181 8.88 -7.62 -10.98
N PRO A 182 8.28 -6.47 -11.37
CA PRO A 182 6.90 -6.43 -11.81
C PRO A 182 6.72 -7.21 -13.12
N SER A 183 5.61 -7.92 -13.27
CA SER A 183 5.28 -8.74 -14.46
C SER A 183 5.40 -8.02 -15.81
N GLY A 184 5.15 -6.71 -15.85
CA GLY A 184 5.33 -5.88 -17.06
C GLY A 184 6.79 -5.69 -17.50
N PHE A 185 7.74 -6.03 -16.64
CA PHE A 185 9.18 -5.98 -16.90
C PHE A 185 9.79 -7.38 -16.93
N LEU A 186 9.00 -8.43 -17.22
CA LEU A 186 9.54 -9.77 -17.45
C LEU A 186 10.53 -9.73 -18.62
N GLN A 187 11.80 -9.99 -18.31
CA GLN A 187 12.87 -10.01 -19.29
C GLN A 187 12.77 -11.29 -20.15
N LEU A 188 12.97 -11.12 -21.45
CA LEU A 188 13.02 -12.19 -22.43
C LEU A 188 14.42 -12.28 -23.03
N ARG A 189 14.87 -13.51 -23.22
CA ARG A 189 16.04 -13.83 -24.05
C ARG A 189 15.54 -14.41 -25.37
N VAL A 190 15.90 -13.73 -26.46
CA VAL A 190 15.56 -14.13 -27.83
C VAL A 190 16.84 -14.55 -28.53
N VAL A 191 16.87 -15.76 -29.09
CA VAL A 191 17.92 -16.19 -30.02
C VAL A 191 17.24 -16.54 -31.34
N THR A 192 17.68 -15.91 -32.41
CA THR A 192 17.20 -16.18 -33.77
C THR A 192 18.01 -17.30 -34.41
N LYS A 193 17.44 -17.99 -35.38
CA LYS A 193 18.10 -19.07 -36.13
C LYS A 193 19.33 -18.62 -36.91
N ASP A 194 19.45 -17.32 -37.19
CA ASP A 194 20.64 -16.70 -37.81
C ASP A 194 21.78 -16.44 -36.80
N GLY A 195 21.56 -16.74 -35.51
CA GLY A 195 22.56 -16.65 -34.45
C GLY A 195 22.51 -15.34 -33.65
N ARG A 196 21.66 -14.36 -33.99
CA ARG A 196 21.53 -13.15 -33.16
C ARG A 196 20.86 -13.48 -31.83
N ALA A 197 21.48 -13.05 -30.73
CA ALA A 197 20.94 -13.14 -29.37
C ALA A 197 20.66 -11.74 -28.80
N LEU A 198 19.46 -11.52 -28.28
CA LEU A 198 19.01 -10.25 -27.71
C LEU A 198 18.31 -10.48 -26.37
N THR A 199 18.43 -9.51 -25.48
CA THR A 199 17.73 -9.47 -24.19
C THR A 199 16.91 -8.19 -24.08
N GLY A 200 15.70 -8.28 -23.54
CA GLY A 200 14.74 -7.19 -23.59
C GLY A 200 13.35 -7.56 -23.07
N PHE A 201 12.34 -6.80 -23.48
CA PHE A 201 10.96 -6.94 -23.00
C PHE A 201 10.01 -7.18 -24.16
N ARG A 202 8.95 -7.95 -23.88
CA ARG A 202 7.82 -8.09 -24.79
C ARG A 202 7.00 -6.80 -24.81
N VAL A 203 6.83 -6.22 -25.99
CA VAL A 203 5.94 -5.08 -26.21
C VAL A 203 4.56 -5.56 -26.65
N ASN A 204 4.52 -6.54 -27.56
CA ASN A 204 3.30 -7.17 -28.03
C ASN A 204 3.61 -8.57 -28.55
N GLU A 205 2.61 -9.45 -28.59
CA GLU A 205 2.74 -10.78 -29.14
C GLU A 205 1.39 -11.27 -29.65
N ASP A 206 1.37 -11.80 -30.86
CA ASP A 206 0.21 -12.46 -31.47
C ASP A 206 0.52 -13.94 -31.73
N ALA A 207 -0.32 -14.63 -32.50
CA ALA A 207 -0.14 -16.06 -32.80
C ALA A 207 1.17 -16.37 -33.55
N PHE A 208 1.70 -15.43 -34.33
CA PHE A 208 2.79 -15.65 -35.27
C PHE A 208 4.01 -14.74 -35.03
N SER A 209 3.81 -13.56 -34.46
CA SER A 209 4.85 -12.55 -34.29
C SER A 209 5.03 -12.13 -32.83
N ILE A 210 6.22 -11.65 -32.52
CA ILE A 210 6.54 -10.98 -31.27
C ILE A 210 7.22 -9.64 -31.56
N GLN A 211 6.69 -8.58 -30.94
CA GLN A 211 7.34 -7.28 -30.87
C GLN A 211 8.14 -7.19 -29.57
N PHE A 212 9.41 -6.90 -29.70
CA PHE A 212 10.39 -7.00 -28.64
C PHE A 212 11.20 -5.71 -28.56
N ARG A 213 11.39 -5.18 -27.36
CA ARG A 213 12.25 -4.01 -27.12
C ARG A 213 13.51 -4.45 -26.40
N ASP A 214 14.68 -4.22 -27.01
CA ASP A 214 15.95 -4.55 -26.37
C ASP A 214 16.31 -3.56 -25.23
N LEU A 215 17.35 -3.87 -24.46
CA LEU A 215 17.83 -3.02 -23.35
C LEU A 215 18.41 -1.65 -23.80
N SER A 216 18.56 -1.42 -25.11
CA SER A 216 18.90 -0.09 -25.65
C SER A 216 17.65 0.75 -25.96
N GLY A 217 16.46 0.16 -25.85
CA GLY A 217 15.19 0.79 -26.17
C GLY A 217 14.73 0.57 -27.61
N ARG A 218 15.52 -0.11 -28.46
CA ARG A 218 15.19 -0.36 -29.87
C ARG A 218 14.13 -1.45 -29.99
N LEU A 219 13.16 -1.20 -30.87
CA LEU A 219 12.10 -2.16 -31.18
C LEU A 219 12.54 -3.11 -32.28
N HIS A 220 12.22 -4.38 -32.11
CA HIS A 220 12.42 -5.48 -33.04
C HIS A 220 11.09 -6.18 -33.25
N SER A 221 10.92 -6.79 -34.42
CA SER A 221 9.80 -7.68 -34.71
C SER A 221 10.37 -8.97 -35.27
N PHE A 222 9.96 -10.09 -34.68
CA PHE A 222 10.36 -11.41 -35.11
C PHE A 222 9.13 -12.24 -35.42
N TRP A 223 9.19 -13.03 -36.49
CA TRP A 223 8.29 -14.15 -36.60
C TRP A 223 8.75 -15.25 -35.65
N LYS A 224 7.83 -15.89 -34.93
CA LYS A 224 8.16 -16.92 -33.95
C LYS A 224 8.88 -18.11 -34.58
N TYR A 225 8.62 -18.41 -35.86
CA TYR A 225 9.32 -19.47 -36.59
C TYR A 225 10.79 -19.15 -36.89
N GLU A 226 11.21 -17.89 -36.82
CA GLU A 226 12.60 -17.44 -37.00
C GLU A 226 13.41 -17.55 -35.70
N LEU A 227 12.73 -17.78 -34.57
CA LEU A 227 13.35 -17.90 -33.26
C LEU A 227 13.77 -19.35 -33.02
N ASP A 228 14.98 -19.50 -32.51
CA ASP A 228 15.50 -20.74 -31.94
C ASP A 228 15.20 -20.79 -30.44
N VAL A 229 15.32 -19.64 -29.75
CA VAL A 229 15.01 -19.50 -28.32
C VAL A 229 14.11 -18.29 -28.11
N LEU A 230 13.03 -18.51 -27.34
CA LEU A 230 12.21 -17.47 -26.73
C LEU A 230 12.00 -17.85 -25.27
N GLU A 231 12.89 -17.36 -24.40
CA GLU A 231 12.96 -17.77 -23.00
C GLU A 231 12.57 -16.62 -22.06
N GLN A 232 11.76 -16.93 -21.06
CA GLN A 232 11.39 -16.01 -19.99
C GLN A 232 12.42 -16.07 -18.87
N GLN A 233 13.11 -14.95 -18.63
CA GLN A 233 14.09 -14.83 -17.56
C GLN A 233 13.40 -14.31 -16.30
N TRP A 234 12.74 -15.23 -15.61
CA TRP A 234 12.06 -14.93 -14.35
C TRP A 234 13.02 -14.32 -13.32
N GLN A 235 12.51 -13.36 -12.55
CA GLN A 235 13.24 -12.66 -11.48
C GLN A 235 14.50 -11.90 -11.94
N ARG A 236 14.72 -11.75 -13.26
CA ARG A 236 15.80 -10.90 -13.78
C ARG A 236 15.33 -9.47 -13.99
N SER A 237 16.07 -8.53 -13.41
CA SER A 237 15.85 -7.09 -13.59
C SER A 237 16.87 -6.52 -14.58
N PRO A 238 16.47 -5.62 -15.50
CA PRO A 238 17.42 -4.83 -16.28
C PRO A 238 18.19 -3.81 -15.42
N MET A 239 17.61 -3.42 -14.29
CA MET A 239 18.26 -2.56 -13.31
C MET A 239 19.07 -3.45 -12.37
N GLY A 240 20.39 -3.30 -12.39
CA GLY A 240 21.28 -4.00 -11.45
C GLY A 240 21.22 -3.39 -10.04
N SER A 241 21.72 -4.12 -9.05
CA SER A 241 21.83 -3.61 -7.68
C SER A 241 22.84 -2.45 -7.58
N TYR A 242 22.47 -1.42 -6.82
CA TYR A 242 23.33 -0.30 -6.48
C TYR A 242 23.96 -0.41 -5.09
N ALA A 243 23.76 -1.52 -4.37
CA ALA A 243 24.26 -1.69 -2.99
C ALA A 243 25.79 -1.52 -2.86
N ALA A 244 26.54 -1.89 -3.90
CA ALA A 244 28.00 -1.71 -3.93
C ALA A 244 28.45 -0.34 -4.46
N ARG A 245 27.54 0.47 -5.01
CA ARG A 245 27.83 1.77 -5.64
C ARG A 245 27.38 2.97 -4.82
N LEU A 246 26.45 2.76 -3.89
CA LEU A 246 25.88 3.80 -3.04
C LEU A 246 26.33 3.61 -1.59
N THR A 247 26.68 4.70 -0.92
CA THR A 247 26.74 4.73 0.54
C THR A 247 25.33 4.76 1.14
N SER A 248 25.19 4.55 2.45
CA SER A 248 23.91 4.70 3.15
C SER A 248 23.33 6.11 2.97
N GLU A 249 24.15 7.15 3.14
CA GLU A 249 23.75 8.54 2.96
C GLU A 249 23.28 8.83 1.53
N GLN A 250 24.02 8.36 0.51
CA GLN A 250 23.61 8.54 -0.88
C GLN A 250 22.33 7.76 -1.22
N THR A 251 22.12 6.60 -0.60
CA THR A 251 20.89 5.83 -0.74
C THR A 251 19.72 6.60 -0.14
N ASP A 252 19.87 7.14 1.07
CA ASP A 252 18.84 7.92 1.75
C ASP A 252 18.50 9.19 0.98
N ASP A 253 19.51 9.94 0.53
CA ASP A 253 19.34 11.12 -0.31
C ASP A 253 18.58 10.79 -1.61
N LEU A 254 18.98 9.72 -2.31
CA LEU A 254 18.32 9.28 -3.55
C LEU A 254 16.87 8.85 -3.31
N VAL A 255 16.59 8.11 -2.23
CA VAL A 255 15.23 7.74 -1.84
C VAL A 255 14.41 8.98 -1.50
N ALA A 256 14.97 9.94 -0.75
CA ALA A 256 14.30 11.23 -0.46
C ALA A 256 13.93 11.99 -1.73
N TYR A 257 14.84 12.02 -2.72
CA TYR A 257 14.54 12.59 -4.03
C TYR A 257 13.39 11.87 -4.73
N LEU A 258 13.41 10.54 -4.82
CA LEU A 258 12.35 9.77 -5.47
C LEU A 258 11.00 9.91 -4.76
N VAL A 259 10.98 9.97 -3.41
CA VAL A 259 9.76 10.21 -2.64
C VAL A 259 9.19 11.62 -2.88
N SER A 260 10.05 12.60 -3.17
CA SER A 260 9.61 13.96 -3.52
C SER A 260 8.88 14.03 -4.87
N LEU A 261 9.08 13.07 -5.76
CA LEU A 261 8.44 13.00 -7.09
C LEU A 261 6.99 12.51 -6.98
N LYS A 262 6.05 13.44 -6.84
CA LYS A 262 4.61 13.16 -6.65
C LYS A 262 3.72 13.56 -7.84
N GLY A 263 4.31 13.79 -9.01
CA GLY A 263 3.65 14.26 -10.22
C GLY A 263 3.58 15.79 -10.31
N ALA A 264 3.20 16.31 -11.47
CA ALA A 264 2.79 17.71 -11.60
C ALA A 264 1.51 17.91 -10.79
N GLN A 265 1.52 18.90 -9.89
CA GLN A 265 0.33 19.36 -9.16
C GLN A 265 -0.67 19.99 -10.11
#